data_AF-A0A7Z9PTM9-F1
#
_entry.id   AF-A0A7Z9PTM9-F1
#
_cell.length_a   1.000
_cell.length_b   1.000
_cell.length_c   1.000
_cell.angle_alpha   90.00
_cell.angle_beta   90.00
_cell.angle_gamma   90.00
#
_symmetry.space_group_name_H-M   'P 1'
#
loop_
_entity.id
_entity.type
_entity.pdbx_description
1 polymer ?
#
loop_
_entity_poly.entity_id
_entity_poly.type
_entity_poly.pdbx_seq_one_letter_code
_entity_poly.pdbx_strand_id
1 'polypeptide(L)'
;MTKLLKFLTALCFGFLCGFCIYFDLAMIFVREPSALFVFTTFFGGWALTTRWMVKGADKISTVVSRGFLLSAIAFFSLTPAVSIFAAKHVDVSGSGAETAGSLIGGGLAGGMGIALSLTLTFLSLVGFALVKLFARESGAGKAMMECPACAESIRVGAKKCRFCGEIVP
;
A
#
# COMPACT_ATOMS: atom_id res chain seq x y z
N MET A 1 1.35 -7.63 -22.73
CA MET A 1 1.85 -6.45 -21.97
C MET A 1 1.19 -6.28 -20.60
N THR A 2 -0.14 -6.36 -20.48
CA THR A 2 -0.86 -6.12 -19.20
C THR A 2 -0.53 -7.10 -18.07
N LYS A 3 -0.23 -8.37 -18.36
CA LYS A 3 0.17 -9.36 -17.33
C LYS A 3 1.54 -9.04 -16.70
N LEU A 4 2.51 -8.62 -17.52
CA LEU A 4 3.86 -8.25 -17.05
C LEU A 4 3.80 -7.01 -16.17
N LEU A 5 3.05 -5.99 -16.58
CA LEU A 5 2.90 -4.75 -15.82
C LEU A 5 2.26 -5.01 -14.44
N LYS A 6 1.22 -5.85 -14.36
CA LYS A 6 0.61 -6.28 -13.08
C LYS A 6 1.64 -6.89 -12.13
N PHE A 7 2.44 -7.81 -12.66
CA PHE A 7 3.44 -8.53 -11.87
C PHE A 7 4.53 -7.57 -11.39
N LEU A 8 5.04 -6.69 -12.27
CA LEU A 8 6.04 -5.69 -11.92
C LEU A 8 5.55 -4.75 -10.82
N THR A 9 4.30 -4.25 -10.93
CA THR A 9 3.70 -3.39 -9.91
C THR A 9 3.58 -4.13 -8.57
N ALA A 10 3.09 -5.37 -8.56
CA ALA A 10 3.00 -6.17 -7.34
C ALA A 10 4.38 -6.47 -6.72
N LEU A 11 5.41 -6.60 -7.56
CA LEU A 11 6.78 -6.84 -7.14
C LEU A 11 7.38 -5.60 -6.45
N CYS A 12 7.16 -4.40 -7.01
CA CYS A 12 7.59 -3.13 -6.39
C CYS A 12 6.87 -2.85 -5.07
N PHE A 13 5.54 -2.97 -5.03
CA PHE A 13 4.79 -2.79 -3.77
C PHE A 13 5.15 -3.84 -2.73
N GLY A 14 5.36 -5.09 -3.16
CA GLY A 14 5.72 -6.17 -2.25
C GLY A 14 7.11 -5.98 -1.66
N PHE A 15 8.06 -5.46 -2.44
CA PHE A 15 9.41 -5.17 -1.97
C PHE A 15 9.38 -4.12 -0.85
N LEU A 16 8.65 -3.02 -1.06
CA LEU A 16 8.48 -1.98 -0.03
C LEU A 16 7.77 -2.52 1.21
N CYS A 17 6.75 -3.37 1.04
CA CYS A 17 6.03 -3.97 2.15
C CYS A 17 6.91 -4.97 2.93
N GLY A 18 7.69 -5.80 2.24
CA GLY A 18 8.66 -6.72 2.83
C GLY A 18 9.75 -6.00 3.60
N PHE A 19 10.22 -4.86 3.09
CA PHE A 19 11.14 -3.96 3.79
C PHE A 19 10.55 -3.46 5.11
N CYS A 20 9.31 -2.98 5.09
CA CYS A 20 8.64 -2.50 6.30
C CYS A 20 8.44 -3.61 7.34
N ILE A 21 8.00 -4.80 6.92
CA ILE A 21 7.84 -5.96 7.82
C ILE A 21 9.17 -6.36 8.46
N TYR A 22 10.25 -6.37 7.68
CA TYR A 22 11.60 -6.62 8.21
C TYR A 22 11.97 -5.58 9.26
N PHE A 23 11.77 -4.29 8.98
CA PHE A 23 12.08 -3.21 9.91
C PHE A 23 11.26 -3.29 11.20
N ASP A 24 9.96 -3.57 11.11
CA ASP A 24 9.08 -3.74 12.27
C ASP A 24 9.60 -4.85 13.20
N LEU A 25 9.85 -6.02 12.62
CA LEU A 25 10.31 -7.17 13.40
C LEU A 25 11.72 -6.96 13.95
N ALA A 26 12.61 -6.30 13.19
CA ALA A 26 13.95 -5.97 13.64
C ALA A 26 13.89 -5.03 14.86
N MET A 27 13.14 -3.94 14.78
CA MET A 27 13.00 -2.97 15.87
C MET A 27 12.39 -3.58 17.15
N ILE A 28 11.42 -4.48 16.99
CA ILE A 28 10.73 -5.10 18.13
C ILE A 28 11.58 -6.18 18.78
N PHE A 29 12.11 -7.13 18.01
CA PHE A 29 12.63 -8.40 18.55
C PHE A 29 14.15 -8.54 18.53
N VAL A 30 14.87 -7.80 17.68
CA VAL A 30 16.25 -8.16 17.33
C VAL A 30 17.22 -7.01 17.59
N ARG A 31 18.24 -7.28 18.42
CA ARG A 31 19.35 -6.34 18.66
C ARG A 31 20.41 -6.43 17.55
N GLU A 32 20.63 -7.63 17.02
CA GLU A 32 21.57 -7.90 15.92
C GLU A 32 20.94 -8.86 14.90
N PRO A 33 20.60 -8.40 13.69
CA PRO A 33 19.90 -9.22 12.71
C PRO A 33 20.82 -10.28 12.11
N SER A 34 20.46 -11.55 12.30
CA SER A 34 21.12 -12.68 11.62
C SER A 34 20.72 -12.71 10.14
N ALA A 35 21.60 -13.24 9.28
CA ALA A 35 21.29 -13.39 7.86
C ALA A 35 19.98 -14.17 7.63
N LEU A 36 19.74 -15.23 8.42
CA LEU A 36 18.52 -16.03 8.33
C LEU A 36 17.26 -15.23 8.71
N PHE A 37 17.35 -14.35 9.71
CA PHE A 37 16.26 -13.44 10.06
C PHE A 37 15.93 -12.49 8.91
N VAL A 38 16.95 -11.88 8.29
CA VAL A 38 16.75 -11.00 7.12
C VAL A 38 16.12 -11.80 5.98
N PHE A 39 16.64 -12.98 5.65
CA PHE A 39 16.13 -13.79 4.56
C PHE A 39 14.65 -14.17 4.75
N THR A 40 14.28 -14.61 5.95
CA THR A 40 12.92 -15.06 6.24
C THR A 40 11.91 -13.92 6.29
N THR A 41 12.25 -12.80 6.95
CA THR A 41 11.31 -11.69 7.13
C THR A 41 11.22 -10.82 5.89
N PHE A 42 12.35 -10.44 5.31
CA PHE A 42 12.39 -9.58 4.13
C PHE A 42 11.93 -10.32 2.87
N PHE A 43 12.62 -11.39 2.46
CA PHE A 43 12.25 -12.10 1.24
C PHE A 43 10.97 -12.91 1.42
N GLY A 44 10.72 -13.47 2.60
CA GLY A 44 9.45 -14.14 2.89
C GLY A 44 8.27 -13.15 2.89
N GLY A 45 8.41 -12.01 3.55
CA GLY A 45 7.41 -10.93 3.52
C GLY A 45 7.17 -10.38 2.11
N TRP A 46 8.23 -10.15 1.35
CA TRP A 46 8.16 -9.72 -0.04
C TRP A 46 7.42 -10.74 -0.93
N ALA A 47 7.85 -12.01 -0.92
CA ALA A 47 7.24 -13.05 -1.73
C ALA A 47 5.77 -13.26 -1.37
N LEU A 48 5.44 -13.24 -0.07
CA LEU A 48 4.07 -13.42 0.43
C LEU A 48 3.16 -12.27 0.01
N THR A 49 3.61 -11.03 0.20
CA THR A 49 2.82 -9.83 -0.15
C THR A 49 2.62 -9.70 -1.66
N THR A 50 3.67 -9.94 -2.47
CA THR A 50 3.57 -9.99 -3.93
C THR A 50 2.59 -11.07 -4.38
N ARG A 51 2.68 -12.29 -3.83
CA ARG A 51 1.76 -13.38 -4.18
C ARG A 51 0.31 -13.04 -3.82
N TRP A 52 0.06 -12.44 -2.65
CA TRP A 52 -1.27 -12.04 -2.22
C TRP A 52 -1.89 -10.97 -3.12
N MET A 53 -1.09 -9.99 -3.55
CA MET A 53 -1.56 -8.93 -4.46
C MET A 53 -1.94 -9.47 -5.84
N VAL A 54 -1.17 -10.41 -6.39
CA VAL A 54 -1.40 -10.96 -7.73
C VAL A 54 -2.53 -12.00 -7.74
N LYS A 55 -2.71 -12.77 -6.66
CA LYS A 55 -3.68 -13.87 -6.62
C LYS A 55 -5.11 -13.35 -6.78
N GLY A 56 -5.77 -13.77 -7.87
CA GLY A 56 -7.15 -13.39 -8.19
C GLY A 56 -7.34 -11.93 -8.61
N ALA A 57 -6.30 -11.27 -9.13
CA ALA A 57 -6.40 -9.90 -9.63
C ALA A 57 -6.58 -9.84 -11.16
N ASP A 58 -7.80 -9.54 -11.60
CA ASP A 58 -8.12 -9.43 -13.03
C ASP A 58 -7.67 -8.11 -13.66
N LYS A 59 -7.54 -7.04 -12.86
CA LYS A 59 -7.17 -5.69 -13.31
C LYS A 59 -5.96 -5.15 -12.54
N ILE A 60 -5.18 -4.28 -13.17
CA ILE A 60 -4.02 -3.61 -12.53
C ILE A 60 -4.49 -2.74 -11.36
N SER A 61 -5.63 -2.06 -11.50
CA SER A 61 -6.20 -1.23 -10.43
C SER A 61 -6.50 -2.03 -9.16
N THR A 62 -6.85 -3.32 -9.28
CA THR A 62 -7.03 -4.20 -8.12
C THR A 62 -5.70 -4.47 -7.41
N VAL A 63 -4.63 -4.73 -8.17
CA VAL A 63 -3.27 -4.93 -7.62
C VAL A 63 -2.79 -3.66 -6.92
N VAL A 64 -2.92 -2.50 -7.59
CA VAL A 64 -2.51 -1.20 -7.05
C VAL A 64 -3.31 -0.84 -5.79
N SER A 65 -4.62 -1.05 -5.80
CA SER A 65 -5.47 -0.81 -4.64
C SER A 65 -5.09 -1.72 -3.46
N ARG A 66 -4.83 -3.01 -3.71
CA ARG A 66 -4.33 -3.93 -2.68
C ARG A 66 -2.95 -3.50 -2.16
N GLY A 67 -2.08 -3.02 -3.03
CA GLY A 67 -0.75 -2.49 -2.68
C GLY A 67 -0.85 -1.30 -1.73
N PHE A 68 -1.63 -0.27 -2.07
CA PHE A 68 -1.82 0.89 -1.18
C PHE A 68 -2.44 0.50 0.17
N LEU A 69 -3.37 -0.45 0.19
CA LEU A 69 -3.96 -0.94 1.44
C LEU A 69 -2.92 -1.66 2.31
N LEU A 70 -2.11 -2.54 1.71
CA LEU A 70 -1.02 -3.21 2.43
C LEU A 70 0.04 -2.22 2.93
N SER A 71 0.40 -1.23 2.12
CA SER A 71 1.32 -0.16 2.53
C SER A 71 0.77 0.64 3.72
N ALA A 72 -0.53 0.97 3.71
CA ALA A 72 -1.16 1.64 4.85
C ALA A 72 -1.07 0.81 6.14
N ILE A 73 -1.32 -0.51 6.04
CA ILE A 73 -1.18 -1.43 7.18
C ILE A 73 0.28 -1.50 7.65
N ALA A 74 1.23 -1.59 6.73
CA ALA A 74 2.66 -1.68 7.05
C ALA A 74 3.17 -0.41 7.75
N PHE A 75 2.83 0.78 7.25
CA PHE A 75 3.22 2.05 7.89
C PHE A 75 2.50 2.26 9.23
N PHE A 76 1.25 1.81 9.36
CA PHE A 76 0.55 1.87 10.62
C PHE A 76 1.19 0.95 11.68
N SER A 77 1.56 -0.27 11.29
CA SER A 77 2.30 -1.23 12.13
C SER A 77 3.67 -0.71 12.58
N LEU A 78 4.30 0.15 11.77
CA LEU A 78 5.59 0.76 12.10
C LEU A 78 5.51 1.76 13.27
N THR A 79 4.32 2.32 13.53
CA THR A 79 4.11 3.29 14.61
C THR A 79 4.43 2.72 16.00
N PRO A 80 3.85 1.57 16.43
CA PRO A 80 4.24 0.95 17.69
C PRO A 80 5.68 0.38 17.69
N ALA A 81 6.19 -0.06 16.54
CA ALA A 81 7.58 -0.55 16.46
C ALA A 81 8.59 0.56 16.75
N VAL A 82 8.38 1.75 16.17
CA VAL A 82 9.20 2.94 16.40
C VAL A 82 9.09 3.43 17.84
N SER A 83 7.90 3.40 18.45
CA SER A 83 7.76 3.84 19.85
C SER A 83 8.49 2.92 20.83
N ILE A 84 8.43 1.60 20.60
CA ILE A 84 9.19 0.62 21.40
C ILE A 84 10.70 0.81 21.19
N PHE A 85 11.13 1.00 19.95
CA PHE A 85 12.55 1.22 19.65
C PHE A 85 13.07 2.50 20.31
N ALA A 86 12.33 3.60 20.18
CA ALA A 86 12.68 4.87 20.83
C ALA A 86 12.76 4.70 22.35
N ALA A 87 11.81 4.02 22.98
CA ALA A 87 11.81 3.77 24.41
C ALA A 87 13.03 2.95 24.88
N LYS A 88 13.51 1.99 24.08
CA LYS A 88 14.73 1.21 24.39
C LYS A 88 16.02 2.04 24.42
N HIS A 89 16.01 3.21 23.79
CA HIS A 89 17.18 4.09 23.67
C HIS A 89 17.16 5.28 24.64
N VAL A 90 16.12 5.40 25.46
CA VAL A 90 16.04 6.39 26.53
C VAL A 90 16.67 5.82 27.80
N ASP A 91 17.84 6.34 28.18
CA ASP A 91 18.45 6.05 29.46
C ASP A 91 17.95 7.05 30.51
N VAL A 92 17.33 6.53 31.58
CA VAL A 92 16.76 7.33 32.69
C VAL A 92 17.66 7.28 33.93
N SER A 93 18.77 6.54 33.88
CA SER A 93 19.54 6.17 35.07
C SER A 93 20.63 7.19 35.46
N GLY A 94 20.69 8.36 34.80
CA GLY A 94 21.72 9.37 35.05
C GLY A 94 21.15 10.79 35.22
N SER A 95 21.91 11.66 35.88
CA SER A 95 21.57 13.09 36.07
C SER A 95 22.44 14.01 35.20
N GLY A 96 23.05 13.48 34.14
CA GLY A 96 24.05 14.17 33.30
C GLY A 96 23.52 14.60 31.94
N ALA A 97 24.34 15.34 31.20
CA ALA A 97 24.05 15.78 29.83
C ALA A 97 23.79 14.60 28.86
N GLU A 98 24.37 13.43 29.14
CA GLU A 98 24.16 12.20 28.36
C GLU A 98 22.72 11.69 28.47
N THR A 99 22.13 11.72 29.67
CA THR A 99 20.72 11.35 29.93
C THR A 99 19.76 12.33 29.25
N ALA A 100 20.05 13.64 29.35
CA ALA A 100 19.27 14.67 28.64
C ALA A 100 19.37 14.49 27.12
N GLY A 101 20.56 14.19 26.60
CA GLY A 101 20.80 13.93 25.18
C GLY A 101 20.09 12.66 24.68
N SER A 102 20.07 11.58 25.47
CA SER A 102 19.36 10.34 25.17
C SER A 102 17.82 10.53 25.18
N LEU A 103 17.28 11.27 26.15
CA LEU A 103 15.86 11.62 26.21
C LEU A 103 15.42 12.47 25.01
N ILE A 104 16.18 13.52 24.69
CA ILE A 104 15.86 14.42 23.56
C ILE A 104 16.06 13.69 22.23
N GLY A 105 17.16 12.96 22.06
CA GLY A 105 17.48 12.21 20.85
C GLY A 105 16.50 11.08 20.58
N GLY A 106 16.18 10.27 21.60
CA GLY A 106 15.19 9.21 21.52
C GLY A 106 13.78 9.76 21.27
N GLY A 107 13.41 10.86 21.93
CA GLY A 107 12.14 11.55 21.72
C GLY A 107 11.98 12.14 20.32
N LEU A 108 13.01 12.80 19.79
CA LEU A 108 13.01 13.36 18.41
C LEU A 108 13.01 12.27 17.35
N ALA A 109 13.85 11.24 17.49
CA ALA A 109 13.90 10.12 16.54
C ALA A 109 12.59 9.32 16.54
N GLY A 110 12.05 9.04 17.73
CA GLY A 110 10.75 8.37 17.89
C GLY A 110 9.60 9.22 17.35
N GLY A 111 9.54 10.50 17.73
CA GLY A 111 8.51 11.44 17.28
C GLY A 111 8.50 11.64 15.77
N MET A 112 9.68 11.84 15.16
CA MET A 112 9.83 11.97 13.71
C MET A 112 9.44 10.67 13.00
N GLY A 113 9.87 9.51 13.51
CA GLY A 113 9.52 8.21 12.93
C GLY A 113 8.02 7.94 12.98
N ILE A 114 7.35 8.28 14.08
CA ILE A 114 5.89 8.17 14.21
C ILE A 114 5.18 9.14 13.25
N ALA A 115 5.62 10.40 13.18
CA ALA A 115 5.02 11.41 12.30
C ALA A 115 5.13 11.01 10.83
N LEU A 116 6.30 10.51 10.41
CA LEU A 116 6.51 10.02 9.05
C LEU A 116 5.62 8.80 8.75
N SER A 117 5.55 7.84 9.68
CA SER A 117 4.74 6.62 9.54
C SER A 117 3.24 6.94 9.38
N LEU A 118 2.72 7.85 10.20
CA LEU A 118 1.32 8.29 10.12
C LEU A 118 1.03 9.05 8.82
N THR A 119 1.97 9.90 8.39
CA THR A 119 1.84 10.66 7.14
C THR A 119 1.83 9.73 5.93
N LEU A 120 2.72 8.73 5.90
CA LEU A 120 2.75 7.71 4.85
C LEU A 120 1.53 6.78 4.88
N THR A 121 1.01 6.48 6.08
CA THR A 121 -0.27 5.77 6.24
C THR A 121 -1.41 6.58 5.60
N PHE A 122 -1.50 7.87 5.92
CA PHE A 122 -2.51 8.75 5.36
C PHE A 122 -2.41 8.87 3.83
N LEU A 123 -1.21 9.10 3.31
CA LEU A 123 -0.93 9.14 1.85
C LEU A 123 -1.33 7.82 1.17
N SER A 124 -1.07 6.68 1.81
CA SER A 124 -1.44 5.36 1.28
C SER A 124 -2.96 5.17 1.24
N LEU A 125 -3.69 5.64 2.26
CA LEU A 125 -5.16 5.63 2.27
C LEU A 125 -5.77 6.56 1.23
N VAL A 126 -5.19 7.75 1.04
CA VAL A 126 -5.59 8.67 -0.04
C VAL A 126 -5.35 8.01 -1.40
N GLY A 127 -4.18 7.40 -1.62
CA GLY A 127 -3.86 6.65 -2.83
C GLY A 127 -4.85 5.51 -3.09
N PHE A 128 -5.19 4.74 -2.06
CA PHE A 128 -6.22 3.70 -2.11
C PHE A 128 -7.58 4.25 -2.56
N ALA A 129 -8.02 5.36 -1.94
CA ALA A 129 -9.29 6.00 -2.25
C ALA A 129 -9.31 6.52 -3.69
N LEU A 130 -8.25 7.22 -4.13
CA LEU A 130 -8.12 7.73 -5.50
C LEU A 130 -8.16 6.59 -6.52
N VAL A 131 -7.41 5.50 -6.32
CA VAL A 131 -7.43 4.35 -7.23
C VAL A 131 -8.81 3.72 -7.30
N LYS A 132 -9.54 3.64 -6.19
CA LYS A 132 -10.93 3.16 -6.18
C LYS A 132 -11.87 4.10 -6.91
N LEU A 133 -11.71 5.41 -6.77
CA LEU A 133 -12.49 6.41 -7.49
C LEU A 133 -12.21 6.33 -8.99
N PHE A 134 -10.95 6.32 -9.41
CA PHE A 134 -10.59 6.16 -10.82
C PHE A 134 -11.06 4.81 -11.39
N ALA A 135 -11.00 3.73 -10.61
CA ALA A 135 -11.52 2.43 -11.02
C ALA A 135 -13.05 2.45 -11.19
N ARG A 136 -13.78 3.24 -10.38
CA ARG A 136 -15.22 3.46 -10.53
C ARG A 136 -15.52 4.28 -11.77
N GLU A 137 -14.82 5.39 -11.98
CA GLU A 137 -15.00 6.25 -13.18
C GLU A 137 -14.67 5.50 -14.47
N SER A 138 -13.55 4.78 -14.51
CA SER A 138 -13.16 3.96 -15.67
C SER A 138 -14.08 2.74 -15.88
N GLY A 139 -14.69 2.21 -14.81
CA GLY A 139 -15.74 1.19 -14.89
C GLY A 139 -17.13 1.75 -15.28
N ALA A 140 -17.38 3.03 -15.00
CA ALA A 140 -18.54 3.78 -15.47
C ALA A 140 -18.42 4.18 -16.95
N GLY A 141 -17.24 3.96 -17.55
CA GLY A 141 -17.01 3.75 -18.97
C GLY A 141 -17.66 2.44 -19.45
N LYS A 142 -18.99 2.49 -19.50
CA LYS A 142 -19.92 1.51 -20.07
C LYS A 142 -19.32 0.84 -21.31
N ALA A 143 -19.38 -0.49 -21.37
CA ALA A 143 -19.19 -1.21 -22.63
C ALA A 143 -20.00 -0.48 -23.71
N MET A 144 -19.38 -0.13 -24.83
CA MET A 144 -20.10 0.45 -25.96
C MET A 144 -20.55 -0.71 -26.84
N MET A 145 -21.82 -0.70 -27.24
CA MET A 145 -22.37 -1.58 -28.26
C MET A 145 -22.77 -0.71 -29.44
N GLU A 146 -22.74 -1.27 -30.64
CA GLU A 146 -23.32 -0.62 -31.80
C GLU A 146 -24.83 -0.76 -31.74
N CYS A 147 -25.56 0.31 -32.04
CA CYS A 147 -27.00 0.24 -32.14
C CYS A 147 -27.37 -0.67 -33.33
N PRO A 148 -28.22 -1.70 -33.16
CA PRO A 148 -28.57 -2.61 -34.25
C PRO A 148 -29.33 -1.93 -35.40
N ALA A 149 -29.92 -0.76 -35.15
CA ALA A 149 -30.70 -0.02 -36.15
C ALA A 149 -29.85 1.00 -36.94
N CYS A 150 -28.88 1.67 -36.31
CA CYS A 150 -28.13 2.76 -36.95
C CYS A 150 -26.60 2.61 -36.91
N ALA A 151 -26.09 1.49 -36.37
CA ALA A 151 -24.67 1.18 -36.19
C ALA A 151 -23.86 2.19 -35.35
N GLU A 152 -24.50 3.22 -34.82
CA GLU A 152 -23.82 4.24 -34.03
C GLU A 152 -23.46 3.72 -32.63
N SER A 153 -22.34 4.21 -32.10
CA SER A 153 -21.83 3.76 -30.80
C SER A 153 -22.72 4.22 -29.64
N ILE A 154 -23.33 3.26 -28.93
CA ILE A 154 -24.19 3.50 -27.78
C ILE A 154 -23.70 2.75 -26.54
N ARG A 155 -24.13 3.19 -25.37
CA ARG A 155 -23.76 2.57 -24.10
C ARG A 155 -24.55 1.26 -23.91
N VAL A 156 -23.88 0.16 -23.60
CA VAL A 156 -24.49 -1.13 -23.22
C VAL A 156 -25.44 -0.91 -22.04
N GLY A 157 -26.69 -1.35 -22.21
CA GLY A 157 -27.80 -1.13 -21.27
C GLY A 157 -28.56 0.20 -21.45
N ALA A 158 -28.31 0.95 -22.54
CA ALA A 158 -29.14 2.09 -22.89
C ALA A 158 -30.50 1.60 -23.40
N LYS A 159 -31.61 1.99 -22.77
CA LYS A 159 -32.97 1.61 -23.20
C LYS A 159 -33.41 2.24 -24.53
N LYS A 160 -32.72 3.30 -24.96
CA LYS A 160 -33.05 4.07 -26.16
C LYS A 160 -31.78 4.61 -26.81
N CYS A 161 -31.67 4.48 -28.12
CA CYS A 161 -30.58 5.08 -28.89
C CYS A 161 -30.74 6.60 -28.93
N ARG A 162 -29.66 7.35 -28.67
CA ARG A 162 -29.68 8.82 -28.72
C ARG A 162 -29.71 9.36 -30.15
N PHE A 163 -29.27 8.57 -31.13
CA PHE A 163 -29.12 8.99 -32.52
C PHE A 163 -30.34 8.66 -33.38
N CYS A 164 -30.83 7.41 -33.34
CA CYS A 164 -32.02 7.02 -34.11
C CYS A 164 -33.32 7.03 -33.29
N GLY A 165 -33.24 7.11 -31.96
CA GLY A 165 -34.43 7.07 -31.11
C GLY A 165 -35.08 5.69 -30.95
N GLU A 166 -34.56 4.65 -31.60
CA GLU A 166 -35.03 3.26 -31.48
C GLU A 166 -34.81 2.72 -30.05
N ILE A 167 -35.69 1.81 -29.61
CA ILE A 167 -35.53 1.09 -28.34
C ILE A 167 -34.47 0.01 -28.56
N VAL A 168 -33.48 -0.02 -27.68
CA VAL A 168 -32.35 -0.96 -27.77
C VAL A 168 -32.56 -2.06 -26.73
N PRO A 169 -32.45 -3.35 -27.12
CA PRO A 169 -32.64 -4.48 -26.21
C PRO A 169 -31.55 -4.60 -25.15
#